data_AF-A0A2Z6MKC6-F1
#
_entry.id   AF-A0A2Z6MKC6-F1
#
_cell.length_a   1.000
_cell.length_b   1.000
_cell.length_c   1.000
_cell.angle_alpha   90.00
_cell.angle_beta   90.00
_cell.angle_gamma   90.00
#
_symmetry.space_group_name_H-M   'P 1'
#
loop_
_entity.id
_entity.type
_entity.pdbx_description
1 polymer ?
#
loop_
_entity_poly.entity_id
_entity_poly.type
_entity_poly.pdbx_seq_one_letter_code
_entity_poly.pdbx_strand_id
1 'polypeptide(L)'
;MCPFQNNILQGALSTGLFDYVWIQFYNQVNNCNYDSNNPTGFKTSWNQWITSPYAKNQNVFVGLPASRNASNGGFVPSQVLINQLLPFVKQSDKYGGVMLWNRYYDITIGQYSSRIRGSV
;
A
#
# COMPACT_ATOMS: atom_id res chain seq x y z
N MET A 1 -3.70 -5.93 -5.82
CA MET A 1 -4.03 -7.15 -5.06
C MET A 1 -2.78 -7.58 -4.34
N CYS A 2 -2.92 -7.94 -3.07
CA CYS A 2 -1.85 -8.54 -2.31
C CYS A 2 -2.25 -10.01 -2.04
N PRO A 3 -1.34 -11.00 -2.11
CA PRO A 3 -0.16 -11.12 -2.99
C PRO A 3 -0.52 -11.12 -4.49
N PHE A 4 0.49 -11.36 -5.35
CA PHE A 4 0.39 -11.64 -6.81
C PHE A 4 -0.59 -12.79 -7.14
N GLN A 5 -1.88 -12.56 -6.96
CA GLN A 5 -2.91 -13.59 -7.18
C GLN A 5 -3.68 -13.38 -8.48
N ASN A 6 -3.46 -12.27 -9.17
CA ASN A 6 -4.13 -12.00 -10.43
C ASN A 6 -3.10 -11.70 -11.52
N ASN A 7 -2.96 -12.69 -12.41
CA ASN A 7 -1.96 -12.74 -13.49
C ASN A 7 -2.18 -11.67 -14.57
N ILE A 8 -3.31 -10.94 -14.54
CA ILE A 8 -3.65 -9.93 -15.54
C ILE A 8 -2.56 -8.87 -15.68
N LEU A 9 -1.96 -8.41 -14.57
CA LEU A 9 -0.90 -7.39 -14.61
C LEU A 9 0.50 -7.98 -14.61
N GLN A 10 0.66 -9.29 -14.42
CA GLN A 10 1.98 -9.91 -14.28
C GLN A 10 2.80 -9.77 -15.57
N GLY A 11 2.18 -9.99 -16.74
CA GLY A 11 2.85 -9.82 -18.03
C GLY A 11 3.35 -8.39 -18.23
N ALA A 12 2.49 -7.41 -17.95
CA ALA A 12 2.85 -5.99 -18.06
C ALA A 12 3.94 -5.59 -17.05
N LEU A 13 3.84 -6.03 -15.79
CA LEU A 13 4.84 -5.76 -14.75
C LEU A 13 6.20 -6.38 -15.10
N SER A 14 6.21 -7.55 -15.73
CA SER A 14 7.44 -8.24 -16.16
C SER A 14 8.23 -7.47 -17.21
N THR A 15 7.59 -6.56 -17.94
CA THR A 15 8.28 -5.72 -18.94
C THR A 15 9.28 -4.76 -18.29
N GLY A 16 9.09 -4.42 -17.01
CA GLY A 16 9.89 -3.42 -16.32
C GLY A 16 9.72 -1.99 -16.84
N LEU A 17 8.68 -1.72 -17.65
CA LEU A 17 8.44 -0.42 -18.30
C LEU A 17 7.62 0.56 -17.44
N PHE A 18 7.06 0.13 -16.32
CA PHE A 18 6.40 1.05 -15.41
C PHE A 18 7.44 1.83 -14.59
N ASP A 19 7.22 3.12 -14.39
CA ASP A 19 8.01 3.93 -13.45
C ASP A 19 7.49 3.78 -12.01
N TYR A 20 6.17 3.60 -11.88
CA TYR A 20 5.44 3.63 -10.62
C TYR A 20 4.50 2.43 -10.51
N VAL A 21 4.46 1.81 -9.32
CA VAL A 21 3.52 0.73 -9.03
C VAL A 21 2.82 1.01 -7.70
N TRP A 22 1.50 1.17 -7.74
CA TRP A 22 0.67 1.39 -6.54
C TRP A 22 0.03 0.09 -6.08
N ILE A 23 0.54 -0.45 -4.96
CA ILE A 23 0.09 -1.75 -4.45
C ILE A 23 -1.16 -1.57 -3.59
N GLN A 24 -2.23 -2.24 -3.98
CA GLN A 24 -3.50 -2.20 -3.25
C GLN A 24 -3.46 -3.10 -2.00
N PHE A 25 -3.21 -2.53 -0.82
CA PHE A 25 -3.19 -3.21 0.48
C PHE A 25 -4.56 -3.20 1.18
N TYR A 26 -5.66 -3.31 0.44
CA TYR A 26 -7.03 -3.30 0.97
C TYR A 26 -7.97 -4.14 0.11
N ASN A 27 -9.15 -4.48 0.64
CA ASN A 27 -10.11 -5.41 0.00
C ASN A 27 -9.48 -6.78 -0.36
N GLN A 28 -8.56 -7.28 0.47
CA GLN A 28 -7.88 -8.54 0.21
C GLN A 28 -8.31 -9.61 1.21
N VAL A 29 -8.54 -10.82 0.72
CA VAL A 29 -8.96 -11.99 1.53
C VAL A 29 -7.73 -12.71 2.13
N ASN A 30 -6.54 -12.49 1.57
CA ASN A 30 -5.34 -13.29 1.82
C ASN A 30 -4.40 -12.72 2.89
N ASN A 31 -4.92 -12.01 3.89
CA ASN A 31 -4.16 -11.50 5.05
C ASN A 31 -2.88 -10.75 4.70
N CYS A 32 -2.96 -9.87 3.72
CA CYS A 32 -1.81 -9.16 3.15
C CYS A 32 -2.00 -7.64 3.18
N ASN A 33 -3.21 -7.22 3.53
CA ASN A 33 -3.55 -5.88 4.00
C ASN A 33 -3.14 -5.71 5.47
N TYR A 34 -3.26 -4.48 5.97
CA TYR A 34 -3.10 -4.22 7.40
C TYR A 34 -4.24 -4.82 8.22
N ASP A 35 -3.88 -5.53 9.29
CA ASP A 35 -4.75 -6.00 10.36
C ASP A 35 -4.21 -5.44 11.69
N SER A 36 -5.10 -4.87 12.51
CA SER A 36 -4.74 -4.28 13.80
C SER A 36 -4.28 -5.29 14.83
N ASN A 37 -4.73 -6.54 14.74
CA ASN A 37 -4.31 -7.62 15.62
C ASN A 37 -2.94 -8.17 15.21
N ASN A 38 -2.65 -8.16 13.90
CA ASN A 38 -1.38 -8.68 13.39
C ASN A 38 -0.95 -8.01 12.06
N PRO A 39 -0.02 -7.03 12.11
CA PRO A 39 0.45 -6.35 10.90
C PRO A 39 1.43 -7.18 10.05
N THR A 40 1.76 -8.42 10.46
CA THR A 40 2.74 -9.27 9.76
C THR A 40 2.34 -9.52 8.31
N GLY A 41 1.04 -9.67 8.03
CA GLY A 41 0.52 -9.83 6.68
C GLY A 41 0.95 -8.73 5.71
N PHE A 42 0.74 -7.48 6.13
CA PHE A 42 1.21 -6.30 5.41
C PHE A 42 2.73 -6.29 5.24
N LYS A 43 3.49 -6.52 6.32
CA LYS A 43 4.96 -6.46 6.29
C LYS A 43 5.56 -7.51 5.36
N THR A 44 5.06 -8.74 5.41
CA THR A 44 5.46 -9.83 4.52
C THR A 44 5.14 -9.50 3.07
N SER A 45 3.94 -9.00 2.79
CA SER A 45 3.54 -8.64 1.43
C SER A 45 4.37 -7.47 0.88
N TRP A 46 4.66 -6.46 1.69
CA TRP A 46 5.56 -5.37 1.31
C TRP A 46 6.94 -5.90 0.91
N ASN A 47 7.56 -6.73 1.76
CA ASN A 47 8.88 -7.32 1.49
C ASN A 47 8.88 -8.16 0.21
N GLN A 48 7.83 -8.94 -0.04
CA GLN A 48 7.67 -9.67 -1.30
C GLN A 48 7.62 -8.74 -2.51
N TRP A 49 6.89 -7.63 -2.43
CA TRP A 49 6.80 -6.68 -3.54
C TRP A 49 8.15 -6.02 -3.85
N ILE A 50 8.84 -5.47 -2.84
CA ILE A 50 10.12 -4.78 -3.05
C ILE A 50 11.27 -5.73 -3.45
N THR A 51 11.17 -7.03 -3.16
CA THR A 51 12.15 -8.04 -3.59
C THR A 51 11.76 -8.76 -4.89
N SER A 52 10.55 -8.53 -5.40
CA SER A 52 10.04 -9.21 -6.59
C SER A 52 10.76 -8.77 -7.87
N PRO A 53 10.78 -9.61 -8.92
CA PRO A 53 11.31 -9.23 -10.23
C PRO A 53 10.51 -8.11 -10.93
N TYR A 54 9.38 -7.69 -10.36
CA TYR A 54 8.49 -6.66 -10.89
C TYR A 54 8.79 -5.26 -10.36
N ALA A 55 9.62 -5.16 -9.32
CA ALA A 55 10.06 -3.89 -8.74
C ALA A 55 11.57 -3.75 -8.94
N LYS A 56 12.07 -3.87 -10.18
CA LYS A 56 13.50 -3.74 -10.48
C LYS A 56 13.96 -2.29 -10.39
N ASN A 57 13.26 -1.41 -11.10
CA ASN A 57 13.58 0.03 -11.21
C ASN A 57 12.38 0.91 -10.85
N GLN A 58 11.29 0.29 -10.39
CA GLN A 58 10.02 0.95 -10.09
C GLN A 58 10.03 1.55 -8.69
N ASN A 59 9.45 2.72 -8.54
CA ASN A 59 9.02 3.22 -7.23
C ASN A 59 7.71 2.51 -6.83
N VAL A 60 7.72 1.89 -5.66
CA VAL A 60 6.62 1.11 -5.10
C VAL A 60 5.89 1.93 -4.05
N PHE A 61 4.59 2.09 -4.24
CA PHE A 61 3.74 2.88 -3.36
C PHE A 61 2.80 2.00 -2.55
N VAL A 62 2.55 2.42 -1.32
CA VAL A 62 1.60 1.78 -0.41
C VAL A 62 0.20 2.32 -0.71
N GLY A 63 -0.65 1.53 -1.34
CA GLY A 63 -2.05 1.88 -1.62
C GLY A 63 -2.97 1.56 -0.45
N LEU A 64 -3.60 2.58 0.12
CA LEU A 64 -4.45 2.49 1.30
C LEU A 64 -5.84 3.11 1.06
N PRO A 65 -6.88 2.65 1.77
CA PRO A 65 -8.15 3.34 1.82
C PRO A 65 -8.02 4.68 2.54
N ALA A 66 -8.61 5.74 2.00
CA ALA A 66 -8.63 7.07 2.61
C ALA A 66 -9.59 7.16 3.81
N SER A 67 -10.48 6.18 3.98
CA SER A 67 -11.34 6.07 5.15
C SER A 67 -11.71 4.61 5.38
N ARG A 68 -12.19 4.27 6.59
CA ARG A 68 -12.72 2.93 6.89
C ARG A 68 -13.88 2.53 5.96
N ASN A 69 -14.64 3.50 5.46
CA ASN A 69 -15.79 3.26 4.59
C ASN A 69 -15.40 3.09 3.11
N ALA A 70 -14.12 3.29 2.76
CA ALA A 70 -13.64 3.20 1.37
C ALA A 70 -13.28 1.76 0.95
N SER A 71 -13.35 0.81 1.88
CA SER A 71 -12.89 -0.57 1.67
C SER A 71 -13.51 -1.54 2.67
N ASN A 72 -13.72 -2.78 2.26
CA ASN A 72 -14.00 -3.92 3.11
C ASN A 72 -12.70 -4.48 3.70
N GLY A 73 -12.04 -3.69 4.56
CA GLY A 73 -10.80 -4.05 5.26
C GLY A 73 -9.51 -3.47 4.67
N GLY A 74 -8.46 -3.42 5.50
CA GLY A 74 -7.16 -2.82 5.14
C GLY A 74 -7.03 -1.33 5.42
N PHE A 75 -8.03 -0.70 6.05
CA PHE A 75 -7.90 0.66 6.54
C PHE A 75 -6.89 0.72 7.68
N VAL A 76 -5.90 1.60 7.54
CA VAL A 76 -4.89 1.87 8.56
C VAL A 76 -5.27 3.19 9.23
N PRO A 77 -5.30 3.31 10.57
CA PRO A 77 -5.40 4.61 11.22
C PRO A 77 -4.15 5.46 10.95
N SER A 78 -4.29 6.77 10.75
CA SER A 78 -3.17 7.65 10.37
C SER A 78 -1.99 7.56 11.34
N GLN A 79 -2.24 7.49 12.65
CA GLN A 79 -1.18 7.39 13.64
C GLN A 79 -0.44 6.05 13.61
N VAL A 80 -1.14 4.97 13.25
CA VAL A 80 -0.52 3.65 13.03
C VAL A 80 0.35 3.69 11.77
N LEU A 81 -0.14 4.30 10.68
CA LEU A 81 0.65 4.48 9.47
C LEU A 81 1.94 5.23 9.79
N ILE A 82 1.84 6.38 10.47
CA ILE A 82 3.00 7.25 10.78
C ILE A 82 4.01 6.56 11.71
N ASN A 83 3.53 5.91 12.78
CA ASN A 83 4.44 5.42 13.83
C ASN A 83 4.90 3.97 13.62
N GLN A 84 4.21 3.18 12.80
CA GLN A 84 4.51 1.75 12.66
C GLN A 84 4.80 1.33 11.22
N LEU A 85 3.99 1.74 10.26
CA LEU A 85 4.14 1.26 8.89
C LEU A 85 5.16 2.08 8.09
N LEU A 86 5.12 3.42 8.17
CA LEU A 86 6.08 4.30 7.48
C LEU A 86 7.54 4.02 7.89
N PRO A 87 7.89 3.88 9.19
CA PRO A 87 9.27 3.55 9.59
C PRO A 87 9.75 2.19 9.08
N PHE A 88 8.83 1.28 8.76
CA PHE A 88 9.14 -0.01 8.16
C PHE A 88 9.31 0.09 6.64
N VAL A 89 8.34 0.66 5.92
CA VAL A 89 8.40 0.70 4.44
C VAL A 89 9.48 1.64 3.92
N LYS A 90 9.78 2.74 4.63
CA LYS A 90 10.85 3.69 4.28
C LYS A 90 12.27 3.13 4.40
N GLN A 91 12.44 1.91 4.94
CA GLN A 91 13.74 1.23 4.96
C GLN A 91 14.16 0.75 3.56
N SER A 92 13.23 0.66 2.62
CA SER A 92 13.54 0.36 1.22
C SER A 92 13.66 1.64 0.41
N ASP A 93 14.74 1.74 -0.35
CA ASP A 93 14.96 2.74 -1.41
C ASP A 93 13.88 2.74 -2.51
N LYS A 94 13.14 1.64 -2.65
CA LYS A 94 12.00 1.51 -3.58
C LYS A 94 10.73 2.17 -3.07
N TYR A 95 10.68 2.66 -1.83
CA TYR A 95 9.48 3.33 -1.32
C TYR A 95 9.23 4.65 -2.07
N GLY A 96 8.12 4.71 -2.80
CA GLY A 96 7.73 5.89 -3.58
C GLY A 96 6.72 6.82 -2.89
N GLY A 97 6.00 6.33 -1.88
CA GLY A 97 4.97 7.11 -1.19
C GLY A 97 3.71 6.31 -0.85
N VAL A 98 2.61 7.03 -0.62
CA VAL A 98 1.28 6.47 -0.32
C VAL A 98 0.28 6.87 -1.40
N MET A 99 -0.47 5.91 -1.91
CA MET A 99 -1.63 6.14 -2.78
C MET A 99 -2.91 6.00 -1.95
N LEU A 100 -3.84 6.95 -2.06
CA LEU A 100 -5.10 6.93 -1.31
C LEU A 100 -6.28 6.61 -2.21
N TRP A 101 -7.02 5.57 -1.85
CA TRP A 101 -8.30 5.21 -2.43
C TRP A 101 -9.45 5.71 -1.54
N ASN A 102 -10.16 6.77 -1.89
CA ASN A 102 -9.98 7.64 -3.04
C ASN A 102 -10.23 9.10 -2.63
N ARG A 103 -10.17 10.02 -3.59
CA ARG A 103 -10.36 11.46 -3.33
C ARG A 103 -11.69 11.78 -2.65
N TYR A 104 -12.77 11.12 -3.04
CA TYR A 104 -14.09 11.33 -2.44
C TYR A 104 -14.05 11.03 -0.94
N TYR A 105 -13.57 9.85 -0.54
CA TYR A 105 -13.47 9.49 0.87
C TYR A 105 -12.44 10.34 1.64
N ASP A 106 -11.37 10.77 0.98
CA ASP A 106 -10.36 11.63 1.57
C ASP A 106 -10.94 13.00 1.97
N ILE A 107 -11.77 13.62 1.14
CA ILE A 107 -12.30 14.97 1.44
C ILE A 107 -13.59 14.97 2.25
N THR A 108 -14.44 13.95 2.08
CA THR A 108 -15.78 13.95 2.69
C THR A 108 -15.80 13.38 4.10
N ILE A 109 -14.90 12.44 4.41
CA ILE A 109 -14.96 11.64 5.65
C ILE A 109 -13.60 11.59 6.34
N GLY A 110 -12.55 11.17 5.64
CA GLY A 110 -11.29 10.79 6.26
C GLY A 110 -10.37 11.96 6.62
N GLN A 111 -10.31 12.98 5.75
CA GLN A 111 -9.26 14.01 5.74
C GLN A 111 -7.87 13.39 5.86
N TYR A 112 -7.69 12.21 5.27
CA TYR A 112 -6.59 11.30 5.59
C TYR A 112 -5.26 11.86 5.10
N SER A 113 -5.24 12.40 3.87
CA SER A 113 -4.06 13.08 3.29
C SER A 113 -3.55 14.21 4.19
N SER A 114 -4.45 15.03 4.74
CA SER A 114 -4.08 16.15 5.62
C SER A 114 -3.35 15.70 6.89
N ARG A 115 -3.65 14.51 7.38
CA ARG A 115 -3.07 13.93 8.60
C ARG A 115 -1.70 13.30 8.37
N ILE A 116 -1.41 12.85 7.14
CA ILE A 116 -0.19 12.10 6.82
C ILE A 116 0.82 12.89 5.98
N ARG A 117 0.41 14.01 5.35
CA ARG A 117 1.23 14.76 4.39
C ARG A 117 2.61 15.19 4.89
N GLY A 118 2.77 15.42 6.20
CA GLY A 118 4.06 15.83 6.80
C GLY A 118 4.97 14.65 7.14
N SER A 119 4.49 13.42 6.98
CA SER A 119 5.20 12.20 7.37
C SER A 119 5.55 11.31 6.18
N VAL A 120 4.84 11.44 5.06
CA VAL A 120 5.10 10.69 3.81
C VAL A 120 6.30 11.25 3.08
#